data_AF-A0A0T2KVT4-F1
#
_entry.id   AF-A0A0T2KVT4-F1
#
_cell.length_a   1.000
_cell.length_b   1.000
_cell.length_c   1.000
_cell.angle_alpha   90.00
_cell.angle_beta   90.00
_cell.angle_gamma   90.00
#
_symmetry.space_group_name_H-M   'P 1'
#
loop_
_entity.id
_entity.type
_entity.pdbx_description
1 polymer ?
#
loop_
_entity_poly.entity_id
_entity_poly.type
_entity_poly.pdbx_seq_one_letter_code
_entity_poly.pdbx_strand_id
1 'polypeptide(L)'
;MKLPYAEVEFDKKGVLVHPEQVADAASLIRSEDATDVIVLTHGWNNTFGQARDLYERLIDSVAAVRGKVAGAGARRVVVIGVLWPSIQWADDAESGAGAGVEDDVAALQAQIRERVLDPTIANKLIALVPKLDGSADAQREFLALLRQTLPRTTKGEDKAAFDVLKEGSVDDVLSAAKGSDADDPAAAVQGGAASIDPAGLPPLEDGGAAGFLDGIIGAARNLLNITTYYTMKERAGVVGEKGIAALLDRLHTAAPTARLHLVGHSFGGRAVTAAALATAAPVSSMSLLQAAYSHFGMSQDWDGAKDGIFVKVPAKMNGPILVTFTQNDRAVGVAYPIASRLAHQIGVGLGDEKDPYGGIGRNGALKTPASLPAAKLLEVGGKYAFQRGRVSNLNADAFITGHSDIAGRQVGYAVLSAVVAGG
;
A
#
# COMPACT_ATOMS: atom_id res chain seq x y z
N MET A 1 -16.99 8.05 -22.06
CA MET A 1 -18.15 7.80 -21.17
C MET A 1 -17.58 7.49 -19.81
N LYS A 2 -17.86 8.32 -18.80
CA LYS A 2 -17.37 8.12 -17.42
C LYS A 2 -18.22 7.00 -16.78
N LEU A 3 -17.61 6.04 -16.11
CA LEU A 3 -18.34 4.99 -15.41
C LEU A 3 -19.10 5.61 -14.21
N PRO A 4 -20.31 5.13 -13.88
CA PRO A 4 -21.01 5.56 -12.67
C PRO A 4 -20.15 5.32 -11.43
N TYR A 5 -20.10 6.31 -10.54
CA TYR A 5 -19.16 6.37 -9.42
C TYR A 5 -19.83 6.88 -8.14
N ALA A 6 -19.53 6.25 -7.01
CA ALA A 6 -19.85 6.73 -5.66
C ALA A 6 -18.67 6.52 -4.71
N GLU A 7 -18.66 7.24 -3.59
CA GLU A 7 -17.61 7.16 -2.57
C GLU A 7 -18.17 6.61 -1.26
N VAL A 8 -17.34 5.88 -0.51
CA VAL A 8 -17.62 5.49 0.88
C VAL A 8 -16.37 5.75 1.73
N GLU A 9 -16.52 6.56 2.77
CA GLU A 9 -15.44 6.97 3.65
C GLU A 9 -15.47 6.24 5.00
N PHE A 10 -14.30 5.78 5.43
CA PHE A 10 -14.07 5.16 6.73
C PHE A 10 -13.08 5.93 7.58
N ASP A 11 -13.29 5.93 8.89
CA ASP A 11 -12.31 6.38 9.86
C ASP A 11 -11.17 5.35 10.05
N LYS A 12 -10.17 5.69 10.86
CA LYS A 12 -9.02 4.82 11.17
C LYS A 12 -9.37 3.48 11.85
N LYS A 13 -10.62 3.30 12.30
CA LYS A 13 -11.13 2.08 12.95
C LYS A 13 -12.01 1.25 12.00
N GLY A 14 -12.21 1.71 10.76
CA GLY A 14 -13.11 1.08 9.79
C GLY A 14 -14.58 1.42 10.03
N VAL A 15 -14.88 2.49 10.78
CA VAL A 15 -16.24 2.98 11.00
C VAL A 15 -16.60 3.98 9.90
N LEU A 16 -17.81 3.89 9.35
CA LEU A 16 -18.30 4.85 8.36
C LEU A 16 -18.29 6.27 8.93
N VAL A 17 -17.69 7.21 8.18
CA VAL A 17 -17.76 8.64 8.51
C VAL A 17 -19.13 9.20 8.13
N HIS A 18 -19.61 8.78 6.96
CA HIS A 18 -20.87 9.21 6.35
C HIS A 18 -21.75 7.99 6.05
N PRO A 19 -22.59 7.54 6.99
CA PRO A 19 -23.42 6.34 6.80
C PRO A 19 -24.33 6.37 5.57
N GLU A 20 -24.76 7.55 5.15
CA GLU A 20 -25.58 7.81 3.96
C GLU A 20 -24.91 7.37 2.66
N GLN A 21 -23.58 7.44 2.58
CA GLN A 21 -22.80 7.06 1.39
C GLN A 21 -23.01 5.58 1.01
N VAL A 22 -23.27 4.71 1.97
CA VAL A 22 -23.57 3.29 1.70
C VAL A 22 -24.95 3.13 1.05
N ALA A 23 -25.93 3.94 1.48
CA ALA A 23 -27.26 3.93 0.88
C ALA A 23 -27.22 4.50 -0.55
N ASP A 24 -26.43 5.55 -0.77
CA ASP A 24 -26.23 6.17 -2.08
C ASP A 24 -25.52 5.21 -3.04
N ALA A 25 -24.44 4.55 -2.60
CA ALA A 25 -23.76 3.51 -3.36
C ALA A 25 -24.72 2.37 -3.76
N ALA A 26 -25.53 1.89 -2.82
CA ALA A 26 -26.53 0.85 -3.09
C ALA A 26 -27.63 1.34 -4.04
N SER A 27 -28.03 2.61 -3.95
CA SER A 27 -29.00 3.22 -4.85
C SER A 27 -28.46 3.31 -6.27
N LEU A 28 -27.20 3.76 -6.43
CA LEU A 28 -26.51 3.84 -7.71
C LEU A 28 -26.42 2.47 -8.38
N ILE A 29 -26.03 1.44 -7.64
CA ILE A 29 -25.94 0.07 -8.15
C ILE A 29 -27.29 -0.41 -8.71
N ARG A 30 -28.39 -0.09 -8.02
CA ARG A 30 -29.73 -0.45 -8.49
C ARG A 30 -30.20 0.39 -9.67
N SER A 31 -29.97 1.71 -9.67
CA SER A 31 -30.43 2.60 -10.75
C SER A 31 -29.72 2.33 -12.07
N GLU A 32 -28.46 1.86 -12.01
CA GLU A 32 -27.67 1.48 -13.18
C GLU A 32 -27.88 0.01 -13.59
N ASP A 33 -28.77 -0.72 -12.91
CA ASP A 33 -28.98 -2.17 -13.05
C ASP A 33 -27.64 -2.94 -13.05
N ALA A 34 -26.70 -2.55 -12.19
CA ALA A 34 -25.30 -2.93 -12.33
C ALA A 34 -25.12 -4.45 -12.34
N THR A 35 -24.32 -4.96 -13.29
CA THR A 35 -23.91 -6.37 -13.31
C THR A 35 -22.61 -6.59 -12.56
N ASP A 36 -21.78 -5.54 -12.44
CA ASP A 36 -20.44 -5.56 -11.88
C ASP A 36 -20.24 -4.31 -11.01
N VAL A 37 -19.73 -4.51 -9.80
CA VAL A 37 -19.36 -3.43 -8.88
C VAL A 37 -17.88 -3.55 -8.57
N ILE A 38 -17.10 -2.54 -8.99
CA ILE A 38 -15.69 -2.44 -8.68
C ILE A 38 -15.54 -1.62 -7.40
N VAL A 39 -15.05 -2.24 -6.33
CA VAL A 39 -14.66 -1.54 -5.10
C VAL A 39 -13.17 -1.24 -5.18
N LEU A 40 -12.84 0.04 -5.28
CA LEU A 40 -11.49 0.55 -5.51
C LEU A 40 -10.95 1.23 -4.25
N THR A 41 -9.74 0.90 -3.83
CA THR A 41 -9.08 1.50 -2.66
C THR A 41 -7.65 1.96 -2.94
N HIS A 42 -7.29 3.12 -2.39
CA HIS A 42 -6.00 3.79 -2.56
C HIS A 42 -4.97 3.35 -1.51
N GLY A 43 -3.72 3.73 -1.76
CA GLY A 43 -2.54 3.39 -0.97
C GLY A 43 -2.27 4.27 0.24
N TRP A 44 -1.13 4.02 0.88
CA TRP A 44 -0.51 4.91 1.87
C TRP A 44 -0.11 6.23 1.21
N ASN A 45 -0.07 7.29 2.01
CA ASN A 45 0.45 8.59 1.67
C ASN A 45 -0.36 9.32 0.57
N ASN A 46 -1.68 9.11 0.54
CA ASN A 46 -2.59 9.87 -0.34
C ASN A 46 -3.60 10.74 0.41
N THR A 47 -3.70 12.01 -0.02
CA THR A 47 -4.82 12.86 0.40
C THR A 47 -6.11 12.30 -0.19
N PHE A 48 -7.28 12.68 0.33
CA PHE A 48 -8.53 12.29 -0.32
C PHE A 48 -8.62 12.86 -1.74
N GLY A 49 -8.06 14.04 -2.00
CA GLY A 49 -7.90 14.58 -3.36
C GLY A 49 -7.02 13.68 -4.24
N GLN A 50 -5.83 13.32 -3.80
CA GLN A 50 -4.92 12.45 -4.54
C GLN A 50 -5.50 11.04 -4.75
N ALA A 51 -6.25 10.52 -3.78
CA ALA A 51 -6.98 9.27 -3.91
C ALA A 51 -8.04 9.37 -5.02
N ARG A 52 -8.82 10.45 -5.04
CA ARG A 52 -9.81 10.72 -6.11
C ARG A 52 -9.13 10.85 -7.47
N ASP A 53 -8.01 11.56 -7.56
CA ASP A 53 -7.25 11.69 -8.81
C ASP A 53 -6.73 10.33 -9.31
N LEU A 54 -6.27 9.46 -8.41
CA LEU A 54 -5.89 8.09 -8.74
C LEU A 54 -7.09 7.30 -9.27
N TYR A 55 -8.24 7.42 -8.61
CA TYR A 55 -9.47 6.74 -8.99
C TYR A 55 -9.95 7.18 -10.37
N GLU A 56 -10.00 8.49 -10.62
CA GLU A 56 -10.41 9.05 -11.90
C GLU A 56 -9.50 8.54 -13.03
N ARG A 57 -8.18 8.62 -12.88
CA ARG A 57 -7.25 8.13 -13.90
C ARG A 57 -7.39 6.64 -14.18
N LEU A 58 -7.59 5.81 -13.14
CA LEU A 58 -7.78 4.38 -13.32
C LEU A 58 -9.13 4.05 -13.97
N ILE A 59 -10.20 4.73 -13.55
CA ILE A 59 -11.54 4.63 -14.17
C ILE A 59 -11.49 5.02 -15.64
N ASP A 60 -10.78 6.11 -15.98
CA ASP A 60 -10.60 6.56 -17.35
C ASP A 60 -9.84 5.54 -18.19
N SER A 61 -8.79 4.92 -17.63
CA SER A 61 -8.07 3.84 -18.30
C SER A 61 -8.96 2.62 -18.54
N VAL A 62 -9.77 2.20 -17.57
CA VAL A 62 -10.75 1.12 -17.74
C VAL A 62 -11.80 1.47 -18.80
N ALA A 63 -12.32 2.71 -18.79
CA ALA A 63 -13.29 3.17 -19.77
C ALA A 63 -12.70 3.22 -21.19
N ALA A 64 -11.45 3.68 -21.33
CA ALA A 64 -10.74 3.82 -22.61
C ALA A 64 -10.49 2.46 -23.28
N VAL A 65 -10.24 1.41 -22.51
CA VAL A 65 -9.94 0.06 -23.04
C VAL A 65 -11.17 -0.84 -23.12
N ARG A 66 -12.34 -0.37 -22.69
CA ARG A 66 -13.57 -1.17 -22.61
C ARG A 66 -13.95 -1.87 -23.91
N GLY A 67 -13.83 -1.18 -25.05
CA GLY A 67 -14.11 -1.75 -26.37
C GLY A 67 -13.08 -2.80 -26.84
N LYS A 68 -11.99 -3.01 -26.09
CA LYS A 68 -10.93 -3.98 -26.40
C LYS A 68 -11.03 -5.25 -25.57
N VAL A 69 -11.83 -5.27 -24.50
CA VAL A 69 -12.06 -6.47 -23.68
C VAL A 69 -13.32 -7.17 -24.16
N ALA A 70 -13.17 -8.40 -24.67
CA ALA A 70 -14.29 -9.22 -25.11
C ALA A 70 -15.30 -9.41 -23.96
N GLY A 71 -16.60 -9.23 -24.23
CA GLY A 71 -17.65 -9.35 -23.22
C GLY A 71 -17.86 -8.11 -22.33
N ALA A 72 -16.93 -7.17 -22.27
CA ALA A 72 -17.07 -5.97 -21.41
C ALA A 72 -18.23 -5.06 -21.83
N GLY A 73 -18.59 -5.04 -23.13
CA GLY A 73 -19.72 -4.25 -23.64
C GLY A 73 -21.08 -4.64 -23.03
N ALA A 74 -21.23 -5.91 -22.60
CA ALA A 74 -22.47 -6.41 -21.98
C ALA A 74 -22.54 -6.17 -20.45
N ARG A 75 -21.45 -5.68 -19.83
CA ARG A 75 -21.34 -5.51 -18.38
C ARG A 75 -21.72 -4.10 -17.97
N ARG A 76 -22.73 -3.89 -17.13
CA ARG A 76 -23.02 -2.57 -16.53
C ARG A 76 -22.17 -2.43 -15.27
N VAL A 77 -21.09 -1.65 -15.38
CA VAL A 77 -20.06 -1.53 -14.34
C VAL A 77 -20.29 -0.26 -13.54
N VAL A 78 -20.40 -0.39 -12.22
CA VAL A 78 -20.41 0.72 -11.25
C VAL A 78 -19.12 0.66 -10.43
N VAL A 79 -18.56 1.82 -10.07
CA VAL A 79 -17.34 1.92 -9.26
C VAL A 79 -17.66 2.56 -7.91
N ILE A 80 -17.21 1.91 -6.83
CA ILE A 80 -17.28 2.44 -5.46
C ILE A 80 -15.86 2.73 -4.99
N GLY A 81 -15.51 4.01 -4.86
CA GLY A 81 -14.24 4.45 -4.30
C GLY A 81 -14.27 4.41 -2.78
N VAL A 82 -13.36 3.69 -2.15
CA VAL A 82 -13.20 3.66 -0.71
C VAL A 82 -12.18 4.70 -0.27
N LEU A 83 -12.57 5.62 0.59
CA LEU A 83 -11.66 6.58 1.21
C LEU A 83 -11.36 6.15 2.64
N TRP A 84 -10.09 6.18 3.02
CA TRP A 84 -9.65 5.90 4.38
C TRP A 84 -8.45 6.78 4.72
N PRO A 85 -8.25 7.17 6.00
CA PRO A 85 -7.16 8.06 6.37
C PRO A 85 -5.82 7.35 6.16
N SER A 86 -5.24 7.55 4.98
CA SER A 86 -4.05 6.85 4.51
C SER A 86 -2.84 7.75 4.38
N ILE A 87 -2.93 9.07 4.50
CA ILE A 87 -1.81 9.85 5.05
C ILE A 87 -2.01 9.87 6.55
N GLN A 88 -0.93 10.13 7.27
CA GLN A 88 -1.11 10.59 8.63
C GLN A 88 -2.01 11.84 8.64
N TRP A 89 -1.83 12.86 7.77
CA TRP A 89 -2.87 13.80 7.28
C TRP A 89 -2.50 14.49 5.95
N ALA A 90 -3.52 14.90 5.20
CA ALA A 90 -3.48 15.76 4.01
C ALA A 90 -3.88 17.19 4.38
N ASP A 91 -3.13 18.20 3.96
CA ASP A 91 -3.65 19.57 3.97
C ASP A 91 -4.35 19.90 2.64
N ASP A 92 -5.49 20.60 2.75
CA ASP A 92 -6.17 21.28 1.65
C ASP A 92 -5.30 22.46 1.20
N ALA A 93 -5.02 22.50 -0.10
CA ALA A 93 -4.49 23.62 -0.87
C ALA A 93 -3.11 24.20 -0.47
N GLU A 94 -2.23 24.17 -1.47
CA GLU A 94 -1.06 25.04 -1.66
C GLU A 94 0.00 25.09 -0.56
N SER A 95 1.11 24.38 -0.81
CA SER A 95 2.42 24.99 -0.63
C SER A 95 3.42 24.38 -1.60
N GLY A 96 3.46 24.92 -2.82
CA GLY A 96 4.69 24.94 -3.58
C GLY A 96 5.65 25.89 -2.88
N ALA A 97 6.75 25.36 -2.33
CA ALA A 97 7.88 26.14 -1.88
C ALA A 97 9.15 25.37 -2.17
N GLY A 98 9.87 25.79 -3.21
CA GLY A 98 11.27 25.42 -3.38
C GLY A 98 12.13 26.14 -2.35
N ALA A 99 13.12 25.42 -1.81
CA ALA A 99 14.34 25.92 -1.16
C ALA A 99 15.20 24.67 -0.91
N GLY A 100 16.45 24.58 -1.35
CA GLY A 100 17.54 25.37 -0.79
C GLY A 100 18.10 24.62 0.41
N VAL A 101 19.31 24.09 0.27
CA VAL A 101 20.07 23.39 1.32
C VAL A 101 20.12 24.27 2.57
N GLU A 102 19.45 23.90 3.67
CA GLU A 102 19.81 24.15 5.09
C GLU A 102 18.69 23.76 6.10
N ASP A 103 19.09 23.05 7.16
CA ASP A 103 18.38 22.59 8.39
C ASP A 103 17.61 21.24 8.39
N ASP A 104 18.35 20.15 8.60
CA ASP A 104 17.84 18.78 8.84
C ASP A 104 16.87 18.65 10.03
N VAL A 105 17.04 19.50 11.05
CA VAL A 105 16.13 19.55 12.22
C VAL A 105 14.78 20.10 11.79
N ALA A 106 14.77 21.21 11.04
CA ALA A 106 13.54 21.78 10.48
C ALA A 106 12.82 20.79 9.56
N ALA A 107 13.57 20.06 8.72
CA ALA A 107 13.02 19.03 7.85
C ALA A 107 12.36 17.88 8.64
N LEU A 108 13.03 17.36 9.68
CA LEU A 108 12.45 16.32 10.54
C LEU A 108 11.24 16.84 11.33
N GLN A 109 11.29 18.09 11.82
CA GLN A 109 10.14 18.70 12.48
C GLN A 109 8.93 18.85 11.54
N ALA A 110 9.14 19.23 10.28
CA ALA A 110 8.08 19.27 9.28
C ALA A 110 7.50 17.86 9.03
N GLN A 111 8.36 16.85 8.89
CA GLN A 111 7.92 15.46 8.76
C GLN A 111 7.13 14.97 9.99
N ILE A 112 7.52 15.35 11.21
CA ILE A 112 6.76 15.01 12.43
C ILE A 112 5.39 15.71 12.44
N ARG A 113 5.31 16.98 12.04
CA ARG A 113 4.04 17.71 11.94
C ARG A 113 3.09 17.02 10.96
N GLU A 114 3.61 16.61 9.81
CA GLU A 114 2.86 15.91 8.78
C GLU A 114 2.48 14.48 9.21
N ARG A 115 3.39 13.78 9.91
CA ARG A 115 3.33 12.32 10.16
C ARG A 115 3.04 11.91 11.59
N VAL A 116 2.57 12.78 12.49
CA VAL A 116 2.14 12.36 13.85
C VAL A 116 0.71 12.83 14.12
N LEU A 117 -0.21 11.88 14.34
CA LEU A 117 -1.66 12.15 14.36
C LEU A 117 -2.11 12.95 15.58
N ASP A 118 -1.53 12.63 16.73
CA ASP A 118 -1.87 13.26 17.99
C ASP A 118 -1.08 14.57 18.09
N PRO A 119 -1.72 15.75 18.03
CA PRO A 119 -1.02 17.02 18.07
C PRO A 119 -0.19 17.20 19.34
N THR A 120 -0.61 16.57 20.44
CA THR A 120 0.12 16.58 21.71
C THR A 120 1.43 15.82 21.59
N ILE A 121 1.39 14.62 20.98
CA ILE A 121 2.59 13.81 20.75
C ILE A 121 3.49 14.49 19.71
N ALA A 122 2.92 15.02 18.62
CA ALA A 122 3.64 15.72 17.57
C ALA A 122 4.43 16.93 18.13
N ASN A 123 3.77 17.80 18.89
CA ASN A 123 4.40 18.97 19.49
C ASN A 123 5.54 18.61 20.44
N LYS A 124 5.38 17.53 21.22
CA LYS A 124 6.46 17.04 22.10
C LYS A 124 7.63 16.49 21.29
N LEU A 125 7.38 15.67 20.27
CA LEU A 125 8.42 15.15 19.39
C LEU A 125 9.19 16.28 18.69
N ILE A 126 8.49 17.30 18.16
CA ILE A 126 9.08 18.48 17.51
C ILE A 126 10.01 19.23 18.48
N ALA A 127 9.59 19.42 19.73
CA ALA A 127 10.37 20.10 20.75
C ALA A 127 11.62 19.30 21.21
N LEU A 128 11.61 17.98 20.99
CA LEU A 128 12.75 17.10 21.29
C LEU A 128 13.78 17.07 20.16
N VAL A 129 13.39 17.27 18.90
CA VAL A 129 14.31 17.16 17.74
C VAL A 129 15.63 17.94 17.93
N PRO A 130 15.63 19.23 18.33
CA PRO A 130 16.88 19.99 18.48
C PRO A 130 17.77 19.50 19.63
N LYS A 131 17.25 18.65 20.52
CA LYS A 131 17.94 18.12 21.72
C LYS A 131 18.41 16.69 21.53
N LEU A 132 18.07 16.04 20.43
CA LEU A 132 18.45 14.65 20.19
C LEU A 132 19.97 14.49 20.14
N ASP A 133 20.67 15.50 19.63
CA ASP A 133 22.11 15.56 19.70
C ASP A 133 22.56 15.98 21.11
N GLY A 134 23.34 15.13 21.77
CA GLY A 134 23.88 15.37 23.11
C GLY A 134 22.97 15.06 24.31
N SER A 135 21.71 14.63 24.14
CA SER A 135 20.84 14.26 25.28
C SER A 135 20.26 12.84 25.15
N ALA A 136 20.80 11.90 25.94
CA ALA A 136 20.26 10.55 26.08
C ALA A 136 18.81 10.58 26.61
N ASP A 137 18.46 11.54 27.47
CA ASP A 137 17.12 11.70 28.02
C ASP A 137 16.13 12.10 26.91
N ALA A 138 16.50 13.03 26.04
CA ALA A 138 15.67 13.42 24.90
C ALA A 138 15.48 12.26 23.91
N GLN A 139 16.52 11.46 23.67
CA GLN A 139 16.45 10.26 22.82
C GLN A 139 15.49 9.20 23.40
N ARG A 140 15.55 8.95 24.71
CA ARG A 140 14.61 8.04 25.40
C ARG A 140 13.18 8.54 25.33
N GLU A 141 12.94 9.83 25.58
CA GLU A 141 11.61 10.42 25.51
C GLU A 141 11.05 10.39 24.07
N PHE A 142 11.89 10.68 23.08
CA PHE A 142 11.50 10.65 21.66
C PHE A 142 11.02 9.26 21.24
N LEU A 143 11.79 8.20 21.55
CA LEU A 143 11.38 6.83 21.24
C LEU A 143 10.13 6.42 22.05
N ALA A 144 10.02 6.82 23.32
CA ALA A 144 8.84 6.53 24.13
C ALA A 144 7.56 7.15 23.56
N LEU A 145 7.64 8.38 23.01
CA LEU A 145 6.53 9.04 22.33
C LEU A 145 6.18 8.36 21.00
N LEU A 146 7.17 7.99 20.18
CA LEU A 146 6.92 7.22 18.95
C LEU A 146 6.24 5.88 19.26
N ARG A 147 6.65 5.18 20.32
CA ARG A 147 6.02 3.91 20.76
C ARG A 147 4.55 4.05 21.12
N GLN A 148 4.10 5.22 21.55
CA GLN A 148 2.67 5.48 21.83
C GLN A 148 1.84 5.55 20.55
N THR A 149 2.46 5.87 19.41
CA THR A 149 1.80 5.94 18.10
C THR A 149 1.70 4.57 17.41
N LEU A 150 2.58 3.62 17.77
CA LEU A 150 2.58 2.27 17.23
C LEU A 150 1.27 1.52 17.55
N PRO A 151 0.83 0.61 16.66
CA PRO A 151 -0.26 -0.31 16.98
C PRO A 151 0.06 -1.16 18.22
N ARG A 152 -0.96 -1.84 18.76
CA ARG A 152 -0.78 -2.71 19.93
C ARG A 152 0.00 -3.97 19.59
N THR A 153 -0.17 -4.49 18.38
CA THR A 153 0.49 -5.70 17.89
C THR A 153 0.53 -5.65 16.36
N THR A 154 1.34 -6.52 15.76
CA THR A 154 1.39 -6.78 14.32
C THR A 154 1.39 -8.28 14.08
N LYS A 155 1.07 -8.70 12.85
CA LYS A 155 1.18 -10.08 12.38
C LYS A 155 2.04 -10.14 11.11
N GLY A 156 2.62 -11.31 10.89
CA GLY A 156 3.47 -11.60 9.73
C GLY A 156 4.94 -11.72 10.11
N GLU A 157 5.77 -11.69 9.08
CA GLU A 157 7.20 -11.97 9.07
C GLU A 157 7.99 -10.90 9.82
N ASP A 158 7.50 -9.67 9.80
CA ASP A 158 8.08 -8.50 10.45
C ASP A 158 7.71 -8.36 11.94
N LYS A 159 6.97 -9.33 12.52
CA LYS A 159 6.56 -9.26 13.93
C LYS A 159 7.75 -9.15 14.90
N ALA A 160 8.80 -9.93 14.68
CA ALA A 160 9.97 -9.89 15.57
C ALA A 160 10.61 -8.48 15.59
N ALA A 161 10.77 -7.87 14.41
CA ALA A 161 11.29 -6.52 14.27
C ALA A 161 10.39 -5.48 14.96
N PHE A 162 9.06 -5.65 14.82
CA PHE A 162 8.08 -4.81 15.51
C PHE A 162 8.19 -4.93 17.04
N ASP A 163 8.33 -6.14 17.57
CA ASP A 163 8.46 -6.38 19.01
C ASP A 163 9.71 -5.67 19.56
N VAL A 164 10.84 -5.73 18.85
CA VAL A 164 12.07 -4.99 19.22
C VAL A 164 11.84 -3.47 19.15
N LEU A 165 11.21 -2.95 18.10
CA LEU A 165 10.85 -1.53 18.03
C LEU A 165 9.97 -1.10 19.22
N LYS A 166 9.01 -1.93 19.59
CA LYS A 166 8.01 -1.65 20.63
C LYS A 166 8.55 -1.77 22.06
N GLU A 167 9.40 -2.76 22.32
CA GLU A 167 9.77 -3.18 23.69
C GLU A 167 11.29 -3.23 23.94
N GLY A 168 12.11 -3.20 22.90
CA GLY A 168 13.58 -3.28 23.00
C GLY A 168 14.21 -2.12 23.76
N SER A 169 15.49 -2.26 24.10
CA SER A 169 16.24 -1.16 24.75
C SER A 169 16.34 0.04 23.81
N VAL A 170 16.43 1.25 24.37
CA VAL A 170 16.53 2.47 23.56
C VAL A 170 17.83 2.47 22.74
N ASP A 171 18.91 1.99 23.33
CA ASP A 171 20.23 1.94 22.69
C ASP A 171 20.25 0.98 21.51
N ASP A 172 19.64 -0.21 21.64
CA ASP A 172 19.58 -1.19 20.55
C ASP A 172 18.75 -0.66 19.37
N VAL A 173 17.59 -0.06 19.67
CA VAL A 173 16.68 0.49 18.65
C VAL A 173 17.31 1.67 17.92
N LEU A 174 17.96 2.59 18.64
CA LEU A 174 18.67 3.71 18.02
C LEU A 174 19.89 3.25 17.21
N SER A 175 20.63 2.26 17.71
CA SER A 175 21.78 1.70 16.99
C SER A 175 21.35 1.04 15.67
N ALA A 176 20.26 0.26 15.69
CA ALA A 176 19.68 -0.32 14.48
C ALA A 176 19.21 0.76 13.47
N ALA A 177 18.69 1.88 13.97
CA ALA A 177 18.21 2.99 13.15
C ALA A 177 19.32 3.90 12.60
N LYS A 178 20.51 3.93 13.23
CA LYS A 178 21.67 4.74 12.80
C LYS A 178 22.39 4.21 11.57
N GLY A 179 22.52 2.89 11.42
CA GLY A 179 23.48 2.30 10.48
C GLY A 179 23.14 2.38 8.99
N SER A 180 22.44 3.40 8.48
CA SER A 180 22.15 3.53 7.04
C SER A 180 23.40 3.96 6.27
N ASP A 181 24.38 3.07 6.14
CA ASP A 181 25.49 3.25 5.20
C ASP A 181 25.04 2.98 3.77
N ALA A 182 25.52 3.87 2.91
CA ALA A 182 25.30 3.97 1.48
C ALA A 182 26.11 2.94 0.66
N ASP A 183 26.01 1.65 1.00
CA ASP A 183 26.61 0.57 0.21
C ASP A 183 25.53 -0.43 -0.25
N ASP A 184 24.73 -0.04 -1.25
CA ASP A 184 24.22 -0.99 -2.24
C ASP A 184 23.82 -0.22 -3.53
N PRO A 185 24.25 -0.64 -4.73
CA PRO A 185 24.24 0.19 -5.91
C PRO A 185 22.82 0.31 -6.46
N ALA A 186 22.19 1.46 -6.23
CA ALA A 186 21.15 1.93 -7.14
C ALA A 186 21.82 2.20 -8.49
N ALA A 187 21.70 1.27 -9.44
CA ALA A 187 22.10 1.54 -10.82
C ALA A 187 21.32 2.77 -11.32
N ALA A 188 22.07 3.82 -11.66
CA ALA A 188 21.57 5.04 -12.27
C ALA A 188 20.80 4.71 -13.55
N VAL A 189 19.53 5.09 -13.61
CA VAL A 189 18.82 5.24 -14.88
C VAL A 189 18.72 6.73 -15.15
N GLN A 190 19.62 7.20 -15.99
CA GLN A 190 19.66 8.56 -16.51
C GLN A 190 18.39 8.82 -17.32
N GLY A 191 17.48 9.64 -16.78
CA GLY A 191 16.25 10.05 -17.46
C GLY A 191 15.65 11.27 -16.77
N GLY A 192 15.92 12.45 -17.32
CA GLY A 192 15.50 13.73 -16.75
C GLY A 192 14.00 13.95 -16.77
N ALA A 193 13.42 14.10 -15.57
CA ALA A 193 12.34 15.01 -15.20
C ALA A 193 12.22 14.88 -13.68
N ALA A 194 12.12 16.00 -12.95
CA ALA A 194 11.99 16.01 -11.50
C ALA A 194 10.71 15.27 -11.06
N SER A 195 10.84 13.99 -10.71
CA SER A 195 9.76 13.16 -10.17
C SER A 195 9.94 13.05 -8.66
N ILE A 196 9.11 13.77 -7.93
CA ILE A 196 8.87 13.57 -6.50
C ILE A 196 8.28 12.17 -6.35
N ASP A 197 8.88 11.31 -5.52
CA ASP A 197 8.31 9.99 -5.21
C ASP A 197 6.98 10.21 -4.46
N PRO A 198 5.83 9.78 -5.02
CA PRO A 198 4.53 9.92 -4.37
C PRO A 198 4.41 9.13 -3.05
N ALA A 199 5.36 8.25 -2.71
CA ALA A 199 5.48 7.67 -1.37
C ALA A 199 5.98 8.66 -0.29
N GLY A 200 6.29 9.90 -0.66
CA GLY A 200 6.79 10.92 0.28
C GLY A 200 8.21 10.60 0.78
N LEU A 201 8.94 9.76 0.04
CA LEU A 201 10.35 9.51 0.27
C LEU A 201 11.15 10.49 -0.60
N PRO A 202 12.16 11.18 -0.06
CA PRO A 202 12.98 12.05 -0.91
C PRO A 202 13.64 11.20 -2.02
N PRO A 203 13.77 11.74 -3.25
CA PRO A 203 14.58 11.09 -4.26
C PRO A 203 15.98 10.85 -3.71
N LEU A 204 16.50 9.63 -3.89
CA LEU A 204 17.95 9.42 -3.77
C LEU A 204 18.59 10.10 -4.97
N GLU A 205 18.98 11.37 -4.81
CA GLU A 205 19.77 12.09 -5.80
C GLU A 205 21.17 11.49 -5.87
N ASP A 206 21.54 11.08 -7.07
CA ASP A 206 22.85 10.53 -7.40
C ASP A 206 23.79 11.72 -7.68
N GLY A 207 24.73 12.00 -6.76
CA GLY A 207 25.70 13.07 -6.98
C GLY A 207 26.38 13.61 -5.73
N GLY A 208 27.40 12.90 -5.25
CA GLY A 208 28.59 13.54 -4.64
C GLY A 208 28.35 14.50 -3.47
N ALA A 209 27.84 13.99 -2.34
CA ALA A 209 28.05 14.59 -1.03
C ALA A 209 28.30 13.49 0.00
N ALA A 210 29.49 12.91 -0.06
CA ALA A 210 30.05 12.18 1.07
C ALA A 210 30.07 13.11 2.30
N GLY A 211 29.21 12.87 3.29
CA GLY A 211 29.33 13.54 4.60
C GLY A 211 28.11 13.72 5.51
N PHE A 212 26.87 13.36 5.14
CA PHE A 212 25.68 13.86 5.90
C PHE A 212 24.65 12.81 6.40
N LEU A 213 24.93 11.51 6.30
CA LEU A 213 23.97 10.44 6.71
C LEU A 213 24.22 9.79 8.09
N ASP A 214 25.16 10.29 8.88
CA ASP A 214 25.77 9.54 10.00
C ASP A 214 25.39 10.00 11.42
N GLY A 215 24.15 10.52 11.61
CA GLY A 215 23.75 11.22 12.84
C GLY A 215 22.46 10.73 13.51
N ILE A 216 22.28 11.13 14.78
CA ILE A 216 21.07 10.83 15.59
C ILE A 216 19.77 11.35 14.94
N ILE A 217 19.85 12.43 14.14
CA ILE A 217 18.71 12.97 13.39
C ILE A 217 18.29 12.03 12.25
N GLY A 218 19.25 11.41 11.55
CA GLY A 218 18.98 10.36 10.57
C GLY A 218 18.30 9.16 11.21
N ALA A 219 18.79 8.72 12.38
CA ALA A 219 18.15 7.66 13.15
C ALA A 219 16.72 8.01 13.58
N ALA A 220 16.47 9.24 14.02
CA ALA A 220 15.14 9.71 14.41
C ALA A 220 14.16 9.74 13.22
N ARG A 221 14.64 10.16 12.04
CA ARG A 221 13.89 10.11 10.77
C ARG A 221 13.55 8.66 10.38
N ASN A 222 14.52 7.76 10.48
CA ASN A 222 14.35 6.33 10.26
C ASN A 222 13.31 5.71 11.22
N LEU A 223 13.34 6.07 12.50
CA LEU A 223 12.36 5.63 13.50
C LEU A 223 10.94 6.18 13.25
N LEU A 224 10.83 7.43 12.81
CA LEU A 224 9.56 8.02 12.39
C LEU A 224 8.98 7.26 11.19
N ASN A 225 9.82 6.95 10.19
CA ASN A 225 9.41 6.22 8.98
C ASN A 225 8.88 4.83 9.31
N ILE A 226 9.63 4.03 10.07
CA ILE A 226 9.24 2.65 10.40
C ILE A 226 8.00 2.60 11.31
N THR A 227 7.86 3.58 12.21
CA THR A 227 6.68 3.69 13.08
C THR A 227 5.42 4.05 12.29
N THR A 228 5.55 4.98 11.34
CA THR A 228 4.45 5.34 10.42
C THR A 228 4.06 4.14 9.56
N TYR A 229 5.03 3.42 8.99
CA TYR A 229 4.82 2.22 8.20
C TYR A 229 3.95 1.19 8.95
N TYR A 230 4.34 0.78 10.17
CA TYR A 230 3.54 -0.20 10.93
C TYR A 230 2.15 0.31 11.28
N THR A 231 2.01 1.59 11.59
CA THR A 231 0.72 2.20 11.91
C THR A 231 -0.22 2.15 10.71
N MET A 232 0.28 2.47 9.51
CA MET A 232 -0.50 2.46 8.28
C MET A 232 -0.81 1.04 7.79
N LYS A 233 0.17 0.13 7.89
CA LYS A 233 0.00 -1.30 7.60
C LYS A 233 -1.16 -1.89 8.41
N GLU A 234 -1.17 -1.66 9.73
CA GLU A 234 -2.21 -2.19 10.60
C GLU A 234 -3.56 -1.47 10.40
N ARG A 235 -3.55 -0.15 10.15
CA ARG A 235 -4.77 0.59 9.82
C ARG A 235 -5.44 0.06 8.55
N ALA A 236 -4.68 -0.18 7.48
CA ALA A 236 -5.20 -0.74 6.24
C ALA A 236 -5.85 -2.11 6.47
N GLY A 237 -5.23 -2.95 7.30
CA GLY A 237 -5.81 -4.23 7.72
C GLY A 237 -7.13 -4.06 8.47
N VAL A 238 -7.19 -3.14 9.45
CA VAL A 238 -8.41 -2.86 10.24
C VAL A 238 -9.54 -2.30 9.39
N VAL A 239 -9.25 -1.32 8.54
CA VAL A 239 -10.25 -0.73 7.63
C VAL A 239 -10.77 -1.78 6.66
N GLY A 240 -9.89 -2.62 6.12
CA GLY A 240 -10.26 -3.74 5.27
C GLY A 240 -11.16 -4.76 5.96
N GLU A 241 -10.71 -5.28 7.10
CA GLU A 241 -11.39 -6.34 7.86
C GLU A 241 -12.75 -5.89 8.44
N LYS A 242 -12.84 -4.65 8.95
CA LYS A 242 -14.04 -4.18 9.67
C LYS A 242 -14.95 -3.28 8.83
N GLY A 243 -14.35 -2.41 8.02
CA GLY A 243 -15.08 -1.42 7.21
C GLY A 243 -15.46 -1.97 5.85
N ILE A 244 -14.47 -2.24 5.01
CA ILE A 244 -14.69 -2.66 3.62
C ILE A 244 -15.44 -3.99 3.57
N ALA A 245 -15.10 -4.97 4.42
CA ALA A 245 -15.84 -6.24 4.48
C ALA A 245 -17.34 -6.05 4.76
N ALA A 246 -17.67 -5.20 5.74
CA ALA A 246 -19.07 -4.88 6.07
C ALA A 246 -19.76 -4.11 4.94
N LEU A 247 -19.04 -3.25 4.22
CA LEU A 247 -19.54 -2.61 3.01
C LEU A 247 -19.87 -3.64 1.93
N LEU A 248 -18.97 -4.59 1.64
CA LEU A 248 -19.20 -5.65 0.66
C LEU A 248 -20.45 -6.47 0.99
N ASP A 249 -20.64 -6.86 2.25
CA ASP A 249 -21.83 -7.59 2.70
C ASP A 249 -23.12 -6.78 2.50
N ARG A 250 -23.08 -5.46 2.76
CA ARG A 250 -24.23 -4.55 2.55
C ARG A 250 -24.54 -4.35 1.07
N LEU A 251 -23.52 -4.16 0.23
CA LEU A 251 -23.70 -4.02 -1.22
C LEU A 251 -24.25 -5.30 -1.83
N HIS A 252 -23.74 -6.47 -1.43
CA HIS A 252 -24.27 -7.76 -1.87
C HIS A 252 -25.72 -7.96 -1.43
N THR A 253 -26.07 -7.60 -0.20
CA THR A 253 -27.46 -7.68 0.28
C THR A 253 -28.39 -6.77 -0.55
N ALA A 254 -27.92 -5.57 -0.92
CA ALA A 254 -28.70 -4.61 -1.67
C ALA A 254 -28.85 -4.96 -3.17
N ALA A 255 -27.89 -5.70 -3.73
CA ALA A 255 -27.85 -6.10 -5.13
C ALA A 255 -27.22 -7.51 -5.28
N PRO A 256 -27.95 -8.58 -4.90
CA PRO A 256 -27.38 -9.94 -4.78
C PRO A 256 -26.92 -10.54 -6.11
N THR A 257 -27.41 -10.02 -7.24
CA THR A 257 -27.03 -10.46 -8.59
C THR A 257 -25.81 -9.73 -9.14
N ALA A 258 -25.39 -8.61 -8.53
CA ALA A 258 -24.22 -7.85 -8.96
C ALA A 258 -22.94 -8.51 -8.44
N ARG A 259 -21.94 -8.66 -9.31
CA ARG A 259 -20.65 -9.28 -8.96
C ARG A 259 -19.72 -8.24 -8.34
N LEU A 260 -19.13 -8.56 -7.20
CA LEU A 260 -18.20 -7.67 -6.50
C LEU A 260 -16.76 -7.95 -6.93
N HIS A 261 -16.06 -6.90 -7.36
CA HIS A 261 -14.67 -6.96 -7.80
C HIS A 261 -13.83 -6.00 -6.97
N LEU A 262 -12.71 -6.46 -6.43
CA LEU A 262 -11.87 -5.64 -5.57
C LEU A 262 -10.64 -5.16 -6.32
N VAL A 263 -10.29 -3.90 -6.17
CA VAL A 263 -9.06 -3.33 -6.72
C VAL A 263 -8.37 -2.53 -5.63
N GLY A 264 -7.14 -2.89 -5.30
CA GLY A 264 -6.37 -2.21 -4.27
C GLY A 264 -4.96 -1.87 -4.73
N HIS A 265 -4.57 -0.61 -4.55
CA HIS A 265 -3.21 -0.14 -4.77
C HIS A 265 -2.44 -0.06 -3.46
N SER A 266 -1.16 -0.44 -3.42
CA SER A 266 -0.29 -0.29 -2.24
C SER A 266 -0.95 -0.88 -0.97
N PHE A 267 -1.04 -0.15 0.15
CA PHE A 267 -1.78 -0.60 1.35
C PHE A 267 -3.29 -0.76 1.13
N GLY A 268 -3.88 -0.10 0.14
CA GLY A 268 -5.21 -0.44 -0.34
C GLY A 268 -5.30 -1.89 -0.80
N GLY A 269 -4.24 -2.43 -1.40
CA GLY A 269 -4.10 -3.86 -1.70
C GLY A 269 -4.21 -4.74 -0.45
N ARG A 270 -3.53 -4.36 0.66
CA ARG A 270 -3.69 -5.04 1.96
C ARG A 270 -5.13 -4.93 2.48
N ALA A 271 -5.76 -3.76 2.34
CA ALA A 271 -7.12 -3.51 2.80
C ALA A 271 -8.14 -4.39 2.06
N VAL A 272 -8.10 -4.49 0.73
CA VAL A 272 -9.03 -5.36 -0.01
C VAL A 272 -8.77 -6.85 0.22
N THR A 273 -7.50 -7.26 0.41
CA THR A 273 -7.19 -8.65 0.73
C THR A 273 -7.71 -9.02 2.14
N ALA A 274 -7.61 -8.11 3.12
CA ALA A 274 -8.22 -8.27 4.43
C ALA A 274 -9.75 -8.31 4.36
N ALA A 275 -10.35 -7.44 3.53
CA ALA A 275 -11.80 -7.42 3.31
C ALA A 275 -12.30 -8.73 2.70
N ALA A 276 -11.63 -9.23 1.67
CA ALA A 276 -11.92 -10.51 1.02
C ALA A 276 -11.84 -11.70 2.00
N LEU A 277 -10.89 -11.65 2.94
CA LEU A 277 -10.78 -12.66 3.99
C LEU A 277 -11.97 -12.62 4.95
N ALA A 278 -12.43 -11.43 5.35
CA ALA A 278 -13.44 -11.24 6.38
C ALA A 278 -14.90 -11.28 5.88
N THR A 279 -15.17 -10.79 4.67
CA THR A 279 -16.54 -10.70 4.10
C THR A 279 -17.20 -12.07 3.93
N ALA A 280 -18.53 -12.10 4.09
CA ALA A 280 -19.37 -13.24 3.72
C ALA A 280 -19.84 -13.16 2.26
N ALA A 281 -19.83 -11.96 1.67
CA ALA A 281 -20.21 -11.75 0.28
C ALA A 281 -19.27 -12.49 -0.70
N PRO A 282 -19.81 -13.03 -1.81
CA PRO A 282 -19.00 -13.59 -2.88
C PRO A 282 -18.19 -12.50 -3.60
N VAL A 283 -16.87 -12.68 -3.67
CA VAL A 283 -15.97 -11.80 -4.43
C VAL A 283 -15.59 -12.46 -5.76
N SER A 284 -15.92 -11.81 -6.86
CA SER A 284 -15.77 -12.31 -8.23
C SER A 284 -14.37 -12.13 -8.82
N SER A 285 -13.62 -11.10 -8.44
CA SER A 285 -12.19 -11.02 -8.73
C SER A 285 -11.50 -10.03 -7.81
N MET A 286 -10.17 -10.11 -7.74
CA MET A 286 -9.34 -9.16 -7.00
C MET A 286 -8.12 -8.75 -7.82
N SER A 287 -7.85 -7.45 -7.91
CA SER A 287 -6.66 -6.90 -8.58
C SER A 287 -5.81 -6.13 -7.59
N LEU A 288 -4.59 -6.61 -7.39
CA LEU A 288 -3.60 -6.08 -6.47
C LEU A 288 -2.55 -5.33 -7.28
N LEU A 289 -2.64 -4.00 -7.25
CA LEU A 289 -1.83 -3.11 -8.09
C LEU A 289 -0.67 -2.57 -7.26
N GLN A 290 0.55 -3.10 -7.46
CA GLN A 290 1.71 -2.71 -6.62
C GLN A 290 1.35 -2.81 -5.13
N ALA A 291 0.65 -3.89 -4.74
CA ALA A 291 0.14 -4.02 -3.38
C ALA A 291 1.30 -4.07 -2.37
N ALA A 292 1.09 -3.45 -1.21
CA ALA A 292 2.10 -3.31 -0.16
C ALA A 292 1.76 -4.24 1.01
N TYR A 293 2.21 -5.48 0.90
CA TYR A 293 2.35 -6.43 2.00
C TYR A 293 3.33 -7.52 1.58
N SER A 294 3.72 -8.40 2.50
CA SER A 294 4.64 -9.51 2.24
C SER A 294 4.29 -10.27 0.95
N HIS A 295 5.29 -10.55 0.10
CA HIS A 295 5.15 -11.45 -1.04
C HIS A 295 4.77 -12.88 -0.62
N PHE A 296 4.92 -13.23 0.67
CA PHE A 296 4.45 -14.47 1.26
C PHE A 296 3.05 -14.37 1.88
N GLY A 297 2.37 -13.23 1.72
CA GLY A 297 1.07 -12.99 2.34
C GLY A 297 0.01 -14.05 2.01
N MET A 298 0.07 -14.67 0.83
CA MET A 298 -0.84 -15.76 0.42
C MET A 298 -0.17 -17.15 0.41
N SER A 299 1.07 -17.26 0.91
CA SER A 299 1.83 -18.51 0.91
C SER A 299 1.32 -19.51 1.93
N GLN A 300 1.62 -20.78 1.66
CA GLN A 300 1.57 -21.85 2.65
C GLN A 300 3.01 -22.20 3.06
N ASP A 301 3.24 -22.41 4.36
CA ASP A 301 4.52 -22.87 4.92
C ASP A 301 5.77 -22.13 4.36
N TRP A 302 5.74 -20.80 4.31
CA TRP A 302 6.74 -20.01 3.57
C TRP A 302 8.15 -20.10 4.17
N ASP A 303 8.28 -20.28 5.49
CA ASP A 303 9.54 -20.57 6.19
C ASP A 303 9.68 -22.04 6.60
N GLY A 304 8.84 -22.92 6.03
CA GLY A 304 8.74 -24.33 6.40
C GLY A 304 7.87 -24.62 7.62
N ALA A 305 7.25 -23.60 8.22
CA ALA A 305 6.34 -23.78 9.35
C ALA A 305 5.16 -22.79 9.43
N LYS A 306 5.26 -21.62 8.80
CA LYS A 306 4.25 -20.55 8.90
C LYS A 306 3.54 -20.29 7.59
N ASP A 307 2.24 -20.11 7.69
CA ASP A 307 1.43 -19.60 6.59
C ASP A 307 1.45 -18.07 6.51
N GLY A 308 1.20 -17.57 5.31
CA GLY A 308 0.89 -16.16 5.08
C GLY A 308 -0.45 -15.76 5.72
N ILE A 309 -0.55 -14.51 6.16
CA ILE A 309 -1.75 -13.98 6.83
C ILE A 309 -3.03 -14.02 5.97
N PHE A 310 -2.88 -14.16 4.66
CA PHE A 310 -3.94 -14.22 3.64
C PHE A 310 -3.97 -15.55 2.89
N VAL A 311 -3.35 -16.63 3.41
CA VAL A 311 -3.29 -17.97 2.77
C VAL A 311 -4.66 -18.50 2.33
N LYS A 312 -5.74 -18.13 3.03
CA LYS A 312 -7.12 -18.58 2.75
C LYS A 312 -7.81 -17.77 1.64
N VAL A 313 -7.28 -16.62 1.23
CA VAL A 313 -7.96 -15.72 0.29
C VAL A 313 -8.17 -16.36 -1.09
N PRO A 314 -7.18 -17.02 -1.72
CA PRO A 314 -7.38 -17.66 -3.03
C PRO A 314 -8.57 -18.62 -3.06
N ALA A 315 -8.79 -19.39 -2.00
CA ALA A 315 -9.91 -20.34 -1.89
C ALA A 315 -11.28 -19.65 -1.74
N LYS A 316 -11.33 -18.39 -1.32
CA LYS A 316 -12.58 -17.61 -1.20
C LYS A 316 -13.00 -16.92 -2.50
N MET A 317 -12.13 -16.84 -3.51
CA MET A 317 -12.40 -16.08 -4.73
C MET A 317 -13.23 -16.86 -5.74
N ASN A 318 -14.28 -16.22 -6.25
CA ASN A 318 -15.13 -16.77 -7.32
C ASN A 318 -14.53 -16.60 -8.72
N GLY A 319 -13.46 -15.84 -8.86
CA GLY A 319 -12.72 -15.66 -10.10
C GLY A 319 -11.23 -15.42 -9.83
N PRO A 320 -10.50 -14.75 -10.73
CA PRO A 320 -9.05 -14.63 -10.63
C PRO A 320 -8.60 -13.60 -9.59
N ILE A 321 -7.40 -13.84 -9.06
CA ILE A 321 -6.61 -12.81 -8.38
C ILE A 321 -5.51 -12.37 -9.33
N LEU A 322 -5.43 -11.07 -9.61
CA LEU A 322 -4.37 -10.43 -10.36
C LEU A 322 -3.39 -9.77 -9.39
N VAL A 323 -2.09 -9.96 -9.60
CA VAL A 323 -1.03 -9.24 -8.89
C VAL A 323 -0.10 -8.61 -9.93
N THR A 324 -0.07 -7.29 -10.03
CA THR A 324 0.99 -6.63 -10.80
C THR A 324 2.23 -6.49 -9.93
N PHE A 325 3.40 -6.82 -10.49
CA PHE A 325 4.67 -6.67 -9.79
C PHE A 325 5.73 -6.08 -10.71
N THR A 326 6.64 -5.27 -10.18
CA THR A 326 7.76 -4.75 -10.95
C THR A 326 8.98 -4.47 -10.08
N GLN A 327 10.18 -4.72 -10.61
CA GLN A 327 11.43 -4.33 -9.95
C GLN A 327 11.58 -2.80 -9.83
N ASN A 328 10.83 -2.02 -10.62
CA ASN A 328 10.78 -0.56 -10.56
C ASN A 328 10.06 -0.06 -9.29
N ASP A 329 9.33 -0.93 -8.60
CA ASP A 329 8.71 -0.61 -7.32
C ASP A 329 9.76 -0.62 -6.21
N ARG A 330 10.33 0.56 -5.97
CA ARG A 330 11.31 0.79 -4.90
C ARG A 330 10.64 1.06 -3.55
N ALA A 331 9.40 1.55 -3.52
CA ALA A 331 8.71 1.96 -2.29
C ALA A 331 8.48 0.78 -1.33
N VAL A 332 8.23 -0.42 -1.87
CA VAL A 332 7.97 -1.62 -1.08
C VAL A 332 9.27 -2.22 -0.49
N GLY A 333 10.44 -1.84 -0.99
CA GLY A 333 11.75 -2.30 -0.47
C GLY A 333 12.35 -1.45 0.66
N VAL A 334 11.84 -0.23 0.92
CA VAL A 334 12.52 0.78 1.75
C VAL A 334 12.20 0.68 3.25
N ALA A 335 11.07 0.11 3.67
CA ALA A 335 10.77 -0.04 5.11
C ALA A 335 11.67 -1.07 5.82
N TYR A 336 12.40 -1.87 5.06
CA TYR A 336 12.98 -3.12 5.55
C TYR A 336 14.40 -3.08 6.12
N PRO A 337 15.33 -2.18 5.73
CA PRO A 337 16.67 -2.18 6.32
C PRO A 337 16.69 -2.05 7.85
N ILE A 338 15.78 -1.26 8.42
CA ILE A 338 15.65 -1.09 9.88
C ILE A 338 14.99 -2.33 10.49
N ALA A 339 13.92 -2.86 9.88
CA ALA A 339 13.23 -4.04 10.38
C ALA A 339 14.15 -5.28 10.38
N SER A 340 14.90 -5.49 9.30
CA SER A 340 15.87 -6.57 9.16
C SER A 340 17.01 -6.45 10.19
N ARG A 341 17.50 -5.24 10.49
CA ARG A 341 18.49 -5.00 11.55
C ARG A 341 17.94 -5.21 12.95
N LEU A 342 16.73 -4.73 13.23
CA LEU A 342 16.03 -5.02 14.48
C LEU A 342 15.81 -6.53 14.67
N ALA A 343 15.68 -7.28 13.58
CA ALA A 343 15.61 -8.74 13.58
C ALA A 343 16.98 -9.45 13.55
N HIS A 344 18.10 -8.71 13.56
CA HIS A 344 19.48 -9.22 13.41
C HIS A 344 19.75 -10.03 12.13
N GLN A 345 19.04 -9.74 11.05
CA GLN A 345 19.17 -10.40 9.75
C GLN A 345 19.75 -9.41 8.74
N ILE A 346 21.08 -9.36 8.61
CA ILE A 346 21.73 -8.58 7.54
C ILE A 346 22.22 -9.56 6.47
N GLY A 347 21.71 -9.39 5.25
CA GLY A 347 22.10 -10.16 4.06
C GLY A 347 21.97 -9.33 2.78
N VAL A 348 22.67 -9.75 1.73
CA VAL A 348 22.68 -9.09 0.40
C VAL A 348 21.36 -9.41 -0.33
N GLY A 349 20.65 -8.40 -0.87
CA GLY A 349 19.39 -8.58 -1.60
C GLY A 349 18.12 -8.01 -0.96
N LEU A 350 18.22 -6.91 -0.19
CA LEU A 350 17.08 -6.33 0.54
C LEU A 350 15.89 -6.01 -0.39
N GLY A 351 14.74 -6.60 -0.06
CA GLY A 351 13.46 -6.47 -0.75
C GLY A 351 13.26 -7.37 -1.98
N ASP A 352 14.24 -8.19 -2.36
CA ASP A 352 14.12 -9.11 -3.51
C ASP A 352 13.28 -10.37 -3.21
N GLU A 353 13.19 -11.29 -4.18
CA GLU A 353 12.39 -12.52 -4.04
C GLU A 353 12.91 -13.51 -2.98
N LYS A 354 14.16 -13.36 -2.54
CA LYS A 354 14.82 -14.20 -1.53
C LYS A 354 14.75 -13.57 -0.14
N ASP A 355 14.49 -12.27 -0.06
CA ASP A 355 14.32 -11.59 1.20
C ASP A 355 13.06 -12.10 1.93
N PRO A 356 13.15 -12.61 3.18
CA PRO A 356 11.98 -12.92 4.03
C PRO A 356 10.99 -11.74 4.16
N TYR A 357 11.45 -10.55 3.84
CA TYR A 357 10.76 -9.29 3.95
C TYR A 357 10.38 -8.66 2.61
N GLY A 358 10.53 -9.37 1.48
CA GLY A 358 10.13 -8.85 0.18
C GLY A 358 8.62 -8.59 0.11
N GLY A 359 8.22 -7.58 -0.67
CA GLY A 359 6.81 -7.26 -0.83
C GLY A 359 6.21 -7.67 -2.18
N ILE A 360 4.91 -7.94 -2.15
CA ILE A 360 4.15 -8.52 -3.26
C ILE A 360 4.15 -7.60 -4.50
N GLY A 361 4.17 -6.27 -4.33
CA GLY A 361 4.23 -5.30 -5.44
C GLY A 361 5.56 -5.29 -6.20
N ARG A 362 6.64 -5.81 -5.59
CA ARG A 362 7.95 -5.94 -6.24
C ARG A 362 8.17 -7.32 -6.82
N ASN A 363 7.76 -8.36 -6.10
CA ASN A 363 8.14 -9.76 -6.40
C ASN A 363 6.98 -10.65 -6.86
N GLY A 364 5.74 -10.16 -6.81
CA GLY A 364 4.55 -10.98 -7.00
C GLY A 364 4.24 -11.85 -5.78
N ALA A 365 3.20 -12.68 -5.87
CA ALA A 365 2.84 -13.65 -4.84
C ALA A 365 3.74 -14.88 -4.92
N LEU A 366 4.66 -15.02 -3.97
CA LEU A 366 5.59 -16.14 -3.88
C LEU A 366 5.05 -17.26 -3.00
N LYS A 367 5.61 -18.47 -3.14
CA LYS A 367 5.27 -19.69 -2.35
C LYS A 367 3.77 -19.91 -2.14
N THR A 368 2.95 -19.45 -3.07
CA THR A 368 1.50 -19.48 -3.00
C THR A 368 1.02 -20.65 -3.86
N PRO A 369 0.46 -21.73 -3.29
CA PRO A 369 0.07 -22.92 -4.05
C PRO A 369 -0.91 -22.63 -5.19
N ALA A 370 -1.77 -21.62 -5.01
CA ALA A 370 -2.73 -21.17 -5.99
C ALA A 370 -2.12 -20.33 -7.14
N SER A 371 -0.84 -19.98 -7.10
CA SER A 371 -0.21 -19.19 -8.17
C SER A 371 -0.10 -19.97 -9.47
N LEU A 372 -0.32 -19.25 -10.57
CA LEU A 372 0.08 -19.68 -11.92
C LEU A 372 1.54 -19.25 -12.16
N PRO A 373 2.22 -19.83 -13.17
CA PRO A 373 3.50 -19.29 -13.62
C PRO A 373 3.40 -17.79 -13.89
N ALA A 374 4.40 -17.03 -13.48
CA ALA A 374 4.43 -15.60 -13.72
C ALA A 374 4.34 -15.31 -15.23
N ALA A 375 3.49 -14.36 -15.59
CA ALA A 375 3.31 -13.88 -16.95
C ALA A 375 3.70 -12.40 -17.03
N LYS A 376 3.77 -11.85 -18.24
CA LYS A 376 3.95 -10.41 -18.42
C LYS A 376 2.59 -9.72 -18.34
N LEU A 377 2.55 -8.51 -17.79
CA LEU A 377 1.52 -7.54 -18.10
C LEU A 377 1.62 -7.25 -19.60
N LEU A 378 0.51 -7.39 -20.31
CA LEU A 378 0.45 -7.31 -21.76
C LEU A 378 -0.05 -5.95 -22.22
N GLU A 379 0.29 -5.62 -23.47
CA GLU A 379 -0.36 -4.54 -24.21
C GLU A 379 -1.88 -4.71 -24.28
N VAL A 380 -2.57 -3.60 -24.52
CA VAL A 380 -4.03 -3.60 -24.74
C VAL A 380 -4.38 -4.50 -25.94
N GLY A 381 -5.26 -5.46 -25.71
CA GLY A 381 -5.62 -6.51 -26.69
C GLY A 381 -4.87 -7.83 -26.50
N GLY A 382 -3.90 -7.88 -25.58
CA GLY A 382 -3.27 -9.14 -25.14
C GLY A 382 -4.27 -10.11 -24.51
N LYS A 383 -3.95 -11.41 -24.51
CA LYS A 383 -4.83 -12.45 -23.95
C LYS A 383 -4.27 -12.96 -22.62
N TYR A 384 -5.10 -12.88 -21.58
CA TYR A 384 -4.78 -13.47 -20.27
C TYR A 384 -5.49 -14.80 -20.08
N ALA A 385 -4.78 -15.78 -19.54
CA ALA A 385 -5.32 -17.09 -19.16
C ALA A 385 -5.74 -17.10 -17.68
N PHE A 386 -6.54 -16.11 -17.27
CA PHE A 386 -7.01 -15.99 -15.90
C PHE A 386 -7.89 -17.19 -15.51
N GLN A 387 -7.67 -17.71 -14.30
CA GLN A 387 -8.37 -18.88 -13.78
C GLN A 387 -9.01 -18.55 -12.43
N ARG A 388 -10.20 -19.10 -12.19
CA ARG A 388 -10.93 -18.96 -10.92
C ARG A 388 -10.11 -19.52 -9.75
N GLY A 389 -10.03 -18.76 -8.65
CA GLY A 389 -9.32 -19.15 -7.44
C GLY A 389 -7.80 -19.22 -7.58
N ARG A 390 -7.25 -18.77 -8.73
CA ARG A 390 -5.81 -18.78 -9.00
C ARG A 390 -5.24 -17.36 -8.96
N VAL A 391 -3.98 -17.27 -8.55
CA VAL A 391 -3.22 -16.01 -8.52
C VAL A 391 -2.40 -15.88 -9.79
N SER A 392 -2.58 -14.78 -10.51
CA SER A 392 -1.88 -14.46 -11.74
C SER A 392 -0.89 -13.33 -11.46
N ASN A 393 0.39 -13.68 -11.30
CA ASN A 393 1.47 -12.70 -11.18
C ASN A 393 1.80 -12.14 -12.56
N LEU A 394 1.63 -10.83 -12.75
CA LEU A 394 1.94 -10.11 -13.97
C LEU A 394 3.15 -9.20 -13.76
N ASN A 395 4.29 -9.55 -14.36
CA ASN A 395 5.46 -8.69 -14.41
C ASN A 395 5.11 -7.45 -15.25
N ALA A 396 5.20 -6.29 -14.63
CA ALA A 396 4.77 -5.01 -15.16
C ALA A 396 5.93 -4.07 -15.50
N ASP A 397 7.17 -4.58 -15.57
CA ASP A 397 8.38 -3.75 -15.78
C ASP A 397 8.31 -2.86 -17.02
N ALA A 398 7.58 -3.30 -18.05
CA ALA A 398 7.41 -2.55 -19.29
C ALA A 398 6.42 -1.37 -19.20
N PHE A 399 5.53 -1.35 -18.21
CA PHE A 399 4.38 -0.43 -18.18
C PHE A 399 4.19 0.30 -16.86
N ILE A 400 4.83 -0.14 -15.79
CA ILE A 400 4.76 0.48 -14.47
C ILE A 400 6.17 0.93 -14.11
N THR A 401 6.38 2.25 -14.21
CA THR A 401 7.70 2.86 -14.00
C THR A 401 7.99 3.18 -12.54
N GLY A 402 6.98 3.09 -11.67
CA GLY A 402 7.12 3.30 -10.23
C GLY A 402 5.86 2.90 -9.46
N HIS A 403 5.94 2.97 -8.13
CA HIS A 403 4.92 2.42 -7.23
C HIS A 403 3.49 2.94 -7.48
N SER A 404 3.34 4.22 -7.84
CA SER A 404 2.02 4.85 -8.09
C SER A 404 1.65 4.97 -9.57
N ASP A 405 2.49 4.47 -10.47
CA ASP A 405 2.24 4.47 -11.92
C ASP A 405 1.32 3.30 -12.33
N ILE A 406 0.14 3.23 -11.70
CA ILE A 406 -0.79 2.10 -11.83
C ILE A 406 -2.03 2.42 -12.66
N ALA A 407 -2.14 3.65 -13.16
CA ALA A 407 -3.31 4.11 -13.91
C ALA A 407 -3.14 3.99 -15.43
N GLY A 408 -2.09 3.31 -15.91
CA GLY A 408 -1.85 3.06 -17.33
C GLY A 408 -2.95 2.20 -17.98
N ARG A 409 -3.11 2.33 -19.30
CA ARG A 409 -4.15 1.61 -20.06
C ARG A 409 -3.97 0.09 -19.98
N GLN A 410 -2.74 -0.39 -19.93
CA GLN A 410 -2.41 -1.82 -19.80
C GLN A 410 -2.87 -2.38 -18.45
N VAL A 411 -2.75 -1.59 -17.38
CA VAL A 411 -3.30 -1.94 -16.06
C VAL A 411 -4.82 -1.95 -16.10
N GLY A 412 -5.45 -0.90 -16.62
CA GLY A 412 -6.91 -0.86 -16.80
C GLY A 412 -7.44 -2.02 -17.64
N TYR A 413 -6.71 -2.44 -18.66
CA TYR A 413 -7.05 -3.58 -19.51
C TYR A 413 -6.96 -4.91 -18.76
N ALA A 414 -5.91 -5.11 -17.95
CA ALA A 414 -5.76 -6.30 -17.12
C ALA A 414 -6.87 -6.38 -16.05
N VAL A 415 -7.15 -5.27 -15.36
CA VAL A 415 -8.23 -5.16 -14.37
C VAL A 415 -9.58 -5.50 -15.00
N LEU A 416 -9.94 -4.87 -16.11
CA LEU A 416 -11.22 -5.13 -16.78
C LEU A 416 -11.32 -6.56 -17.33
N SER A 417 -10.21 -7.12 -17.81
CA SER A 417 -10.16 -8.53 -18.24
C SER A 417 -10.40 -9.48 -17.07
N ALA A 418 -9.88 -9.18 -15.88
CA ALA A 418 -10.12 -9.94 -14.65
C ALA A 418 -11.57 -9.80 -14.16
N VAL A 419 -12.18 -8.61 -14.29
CA VAL A 419 -13.60 -8.37 -14.00
C VAL A 419 -14.47 -9.25 -14.89
N VAL A 420 -14.25 -9.25 -16.20
CA VAL A 420 -15.05 -10.07 -17.14
C VAL A 420 -14.84 -11.57 -16.93
N ALA A 421 -13.64 -11.99 -16.52
CA ALA A 421 -13.33 -13.39 -16.19
C ALA A 421 -13.94 -13.85 -14.86
N GLY A 422 -14.35 -12.94 -13.98
CA GLY A 422 -14.94 -13.21 -12.66
C GLY A 422 -16.39 -13.72 -12.66
N GLY A 423 -16.88 -14.21 -13.81
CA GLY A 423 -18.26 -14.63 -14.06
C GLY A 423 -19.01 -13.57 -14.84
#